data_AF-A0A6L7WP80-F1
#
_entry.id   AF-A0A6L7WP80-F1
#
_cell.length_a   1.000
_cell.length_b   1.000
_cell.length_c   1.000
_cell.angle_alpha   90.00
_cell.angle_beta   90.00
_cell.angle_gamma   90.00
#
_symmetry.space_group_name_H-M   'P 1'
#
loop_
_entity.id
_entity.type
_entity.pdbx_description
1 polymer ?
#
loop_
_entity_poly.entity_id
_entity_poly.type
_entity_poly.pdbx_seq_one_letter_code
_entity_poly.pdbx_strand_id
1 'polypeptide(L)'
;LERQVRRRVADPRSATLTTNFAAQWLQLRNLETTVRPGDPFSVAFDESLRQSMLRETELFVDRIVRDDRGMVELLTADYTFLNERLAEHYGIPGVTGSHFRRVDLPADGNRRGILGHGSILTLTSHAIRTSPVLRGKWILENLLA
;
A
#
# COMPACT_ATOMS: atom_id res chain seq x y z
N LEU A 1 23.28 18.18 9.93
CA LEU A 1 22.97 17.06 9.01
C LEU A 1 21.50 17.03 8.58
N GLU A 2 20.53 17.26 9.48
CA GLU A 2 19.08 17.20 9.20
C GLU A 2 18.61 18.00 7.97
N ARG A 3 19.20 19.18 7.73
CA ARG A 3 18.85 20.02 6.58
C ARG A 3 19.23 19.39 5.23
N GLN A 4 20.27 18.57 5.20
CA GLN A 4 20.67 17.84 3.99
C GLN A 4 19.85 16.56 3.78
N VAL A 5 19.40 15.92 4.88
CA VAL A 5 18.47 14.78 4.82
C VAL A 5 17.12 15.22 4.25
N ARG A 6 16.53 16.31 4.77
CA ARG A 6 15.29 16.89 4.23
C ARG A 6 15.41 17.29 2.76
N ARG A 7 16.54 17.90 2.37
CA ARG A 7 16.81 18.25 0.97
C ARG A 7 16.91 17.03 0.06
N ARG A 8 17.50 15.93 0.53
CA ARG A 8 17.57 14.68 -0.23
C ARG A 8 16.20 14.04 -0.35
N VAL A 9 15.41 13.94 0.72
CA VAL A 9 14.04 13.37 0.65
C VAL A 9 13.13 14.15 -0.31
N ALA A 10 13.30 15.46 -0.43
CA ALA A 10 12.57 16.31 -1.36
C ALA A 10 13.00 16.19 -2.83
N ASP A 11 14.12 15.51 -3.14
CA ASP A 11 14.61 15.32 -4.51
C ASP A 11 13.74 14.27 -5.24
N PRO A 12 13.34 14.50 -6.51
CA PRO A 12 12.67 13.49 -7.33
C PRO A 12 13.37 12.13 -7.38
N ARG A 13 14.72 12.09 -7.30
CA ARG A 13 15.50 10.84 -7.22
C ARG A 13 15.24 10.05 -5.95
N SER A 14 14.80 10.71 -4.88
CA SER A 14 14.44 10.05 -3.63
C SER A 14 13.09 9.36 -3.69
N ALA A 15 12.24 9.65 -4.69
CA ALA A 15 11.01 8.87 -4.90
C ALA A 15 11.33 7.38 -5.06
N THR A 16 12.36 7.07 -5.86
CA THR A 16 12.82 5.69 -6.09
C THR A 16 13.43 5.07 -4.84
N LEU A 17 14.07 5.86 -3.99
CA LEU A 17 14.61 5.39 -2.70
C LEU A 17 13.49 5.07 -1.72
N THR A 18 12.52 5.97 -1.55
CA THR A 18 11.37 5.75 -0.65
C THR A 18 10.51 4.58 -1.12
N THR A 19 10.29 4.47 -2.44
CA THR A 19 9.54 3.37 -3.05
C THR A 19 10.23 2.02 -2.78
N ASN A 20 11.53 1.93 -3.07
CA ASN A 20 12.30 0.69 -2.83
C ASN A 20 12.39 0.35 -1.34
N PHE A 21 12.59 1.36 -0.49
CA PHE A 21 12.61 1.19 0.96
C PHE A 21 11.26 0.66 1.47
N ALA A 22 10.14 1.28 1.07
CA ALA A 22 8.80 0.84 1.44
C ALA A 22 8.53 -0.59 0.99
N ALA A 23 8.90 -0.94 -0.25
CA ALA A 23 8.71 -2.28 -0.79
C ALA A 23 9.52 -3.35 -0.04
N GLN A 24 10.74 -3.02 0.40
CA GLN A 24 11.57 -3.92 1.20
C GLN A 24 11.09 -4.02 2.64
N TRP A 25 10.88 -2.86 3.28
CA TRP A 25 10.43 -2.77 4.66
C TRP A 25 9.12 -3.50 4.87
N LEU A 26 8.13 -3.27 4.01
CA LEU A 26 6.80 -3.87 4.14
C LEU A 26 6.69 -5.24 3.47
N GLN A 27 7.82 -5.77 2.96
CA GLN A 27 7.89 -7.05 2.26
C GLN A 27 6.94 -7.18 1.05
N LEU A 28 6.64 -6.07 0.38
CA LEU A 28 5.67 -6.02 -0.73
C LEU A 28 6.07 -6.91 -1.91
N ARG A 29 7.35 -7.24 -2.06
CA ARG A 29 7.84 -8.14 -3.12
C ARG A 29 7.27 -9.56 -2.99
N ASN A 30 6.87 -9.98 -1.78
CA ASN A 30 6.26 -11.28 -1.57
C ASN A 30 4.85 -11.39 -2.17
N LEU A 31 4.24 -10.27 -2.55
CA LEU A 31 2.95 -10.27 -3.26
C LEU A 31 3.05 -10.98 -4.61
N GLU A 32 4.21 -10.90 -5.27
CA GLU A 32 4.48 -11.56 -6.56
C GLU A 32 4.45 -13.09 -6.46
N THR A 33 4.83 -13.65 -5.30
CA THR A 33 4.90 -15.09 -5.09
C THR A 33 3.64 -15.67 -4.45
N THR A 34 2.83 -14.82 -3.83
CA THR A 34 1.59 -15.19 -3.14
C THR A 34 0.45 -15.53 -4.11
N VAL A 35 0.41 -14.89 -5.28
CA VAL A 35 -0.61 -15.16 -6.31
C VAL A 35 0.06 -15.73 -7.57
N ARG A 36 -0.23 -17.00 -7.87
CA ARG A 36 0.31 -17.69 -9.04
C ARG A 36 -0.73 -17.76 -10.16
N PRO A 37 -0.33 -17.61 -11.44
CA PRO A 37 -1.21 -17.87 -12.57
C PRO A 37 -1.81 -19.28 -12.48
N GLY A 38 -3.14 -19.40 -12.59
CA GLY A 38 -3.86 -20.68 -12.55
C GLY A 38 -4.59 -21.01 -11.24
N ASP A 39 -4.44 -20.19 -10.20
CA ASP A 39 -5.26 -20.31 -8.98
C ASP A 39 -6.70 -19.81 -9.28
N PRO A 40 -7.79 -20.49 -8.86
CA PRO A 40 -9.17 -20.04 -9.06
C PRO A 40 -9.44 -18.55 -8.74
N PHE A 41 -8.71 -17.95 -7.80
CA PHE A 41 -8.85 -16.54 -7.41
C PHE A 41 -8.12 -15.55 -8.33
N SER A 42 -7.27 -16.03 -9.24
CA SER A 42 -6.52 -15.21 -10.20
C SER A 42 -7.40 -14.49 -11.24
N VAL A 43 -8.66 -14.92 -11.41
CA VAL A 43 -9.61 -14.23 -12.31
C VAL A 43 -10.02 -12.87 -11.73
N ALA A 44 -10.18 -12.76 -10.42
CA ALA A 44 -10.50 -11.50 -9.74
C ALA A 44 -9.23 -10.70 -9.38
N PHE A 45 -8.12 -11.41 -9.14
CA PHE A 45 -6.81 -10.85 -8.82
C PHE A 45 -5.84 -11.06 -9.99
N ASP A 46 -5.90 -10.15 -10.95
CA ASP A 46 -5.01 -10.13 -12.09
C ASP A 46 -3.72 -9.34 -11.81
N GLU A 47 -2.76 -9.42 -12.73
CA GLU A 47 -1.50 -8.69 -12.63
C GLU A 47 -1.72 -7.17 -12.50
N SER A 48 -2.70 -6.63 -13.23
CA SER A 48 -2.97 -5.19 -13.24
C SER A 48 -3.42 -4.69 -11.87
N LEU A 49 -4.27 -5.46 -11.17
CA LEU A 49 -4.69 -5.15 -9.81
C LEU A 49 -3.53 -5.27 -8.83
N ARG A 50 -2.72 -6.33 -8.95
CA ARG A 50 -1.55 -6.52 -8.09
C ARG A 50 -0.60 -5.33 -8.16
N GLN A 51 -0.22 -4.92 -9.37
CA GLN A 51 0.63 -3.75 -9.57
C GLN A 51 -0.02 -2.48 -9.03
N SER A 52 -1.34 -2.37 -9.14
CA SER A 52 -2.05 -1.21 -8.62
C SER A 52 -2.02 -1.14 -7.08
N MET A 53 -2.17 -2.27 -6.39
CA MET A 53 -2.05 -2.35 -4.91
C MET A 53 -0.63 -2.07 -4.41
N LEU A 54 0.38 -2.57 -5.12
CA LEU A 54 1.78 -2.25 -4.82
C LEU A 54 1.99 -0.75 -4.93
N ARG A 55 1.55 -0.16 -6.06
CA ARG A 55 1.75 1.25 -6.33
C ARG A 55 1.02 2.18 -5.36
N GLU A 56 -0.19 1.81 -4.93
CA GLU A 56 -0.93 2.50 -3.86
C GLU A 56 -0.06 2.63 -2.60
N THR A 57 0.52 1.51 -2.16
CA THR A 57 1.28 1.45 -0.90
C THR A 57 2.58 2.25 -0.99
N GLU A 58 3.26 2.16 -2.13
CA GLU A 58 4.47 2.95 -2.39
C GLU A 58 4.18 4.45 -2.38
N LEU A 59 3.13 4.89 -3.06
CA LEU A 59 2.72 6.31 -3.11
C LEU A 59 2.31 6.82 -1.73
N PHE A 60 1.61 6.00 -0.97
CA PHE A 60 1.18 6.32 0.39
C PHE A 60 2.36 6.52 1.34
N VAL A 61 3.31 5.57 1.36
CA VAL A 61 4.53 5.70 2.19
C VAL A 61 5.40 6.86 1.72
N ASP A 62 5.57 7.03 0.41
CA ASP A 62 6.31 8.17 -0.15
C ASP A 62 5.71 9.50 0.28
N ARG A 63 4.37 9.61 0.30
CA ARG A 63 3.67 10.79 0.78
C ARG A 63 3.96 11.08 2.26
N ILE A 64 3.83 10.07 3.12
CA ILE A 64 4.08 10.19 4.56
C ILE A 64 5.51 10.65 4.84
N VAL A 65 6.49 10.04 4.17
CA VAL A 65 7.91 10.37 4.36
C VAL A 65 8.23 11.78 3.84
N ARG A 66 7.66 12.19 2.70
CA ARG A 66 7.91 13.51 2.11
C ARG A 66 7.26 14.65 2.89
N ASP A 67 6.09 14.40 3.46
CA ASP A 67 5.35 15.36 4.26
C ASP A 67 5.81 15.35 5.74
N ASP A 68 6.83 14.57 6.10
CA ASP A 68 7.36 14.43 7.46
C ASP A 68 6.26 14.05 8.47
N ARG A 69 5.36 13.15 8.05
CA ARG A 69 4.23 12.68 8.85
C ARG A 69 4.68 11.58 9.81
N GLY A 70 4.08 11.57 11.00
CA GLY A 70 4.38 10.56 12.01
C GLY A 70 3.84 9.18 11.65
N MET A 71 4.41 8.13 12.28
CA MET A 71 3.96 6.73 12.15
C MET A 71 2.46 6.54 12.46
N VAL A 72 1.87 7.42 13.26
CA VAL A 72 0.42 7.37 13.55
C VAL A 72 -0.41 7.61 12.29
N GLU A 73 0.03 8.50 11.38
CA GLU A 73 -0.69 8.75 10.12
C GLU A 73 -0.63 7.53 9.20
N LEU A 74 0.46 6.77 9.23
CA LEU A 74 0.55 5.48 8.51
C LEU A 74 -0.60 4.53 8.87
N LEU A 75 -1.08 4.58 10.13
CA LEU A 75 -2.14 3.71 10.63
C LEU A 75 -3.54 4.33 10.54
N THR A 76 -3.64 5.65 10.54
CA THR A 76 -4.92 6.37 10.74
C THR A 76 -5.37 7.20 9.55
N ALA A 77 -4.53 7.35 8.52
CA ALA A 77 -4.84 8.17 7.35
C ALA A 77 -6.23 7.86 6.77
N ASP A 78 -6.95 8.94 6.49
CA ASP A 78 -8.27 8.97 5.88
C ASP A 78 -8.20 9.18 4.37
N TYR A 79 -7.04 8.90 3.76
CA TYR A 79 -6.83 9.00 2.32
C TYR A 79 -5.98 7.84 1.82
N THR A 80 -6.10 7.55 0.53
CA THR A 80 -5.21 6.62 -0.19
C THR A 80 -4.98 7.11 -1.62
N PHE A 81 -4.22 6.36 -2.41
CA PHE A 81 -3.92 6.64 -3.82
C PHE A 81 -4.55 5.58 -4.72
N LEU A 82 -5.47 5.99 -5.59
CA LEU A 82 -6.21 5.07 -6.46
C LEU A 82 -6.05 5.43 -7.94
N ASN A 83 -5.93 4.40 -8.77
CA ASN A 83 -6.29 4.44 -10.19
C ASN A 83 -7.66 3.76 -10.39
N GLU A 84 -8.21 3.80 -11.60
CA GLU A 84 -9.52 3.22 -11.91
C GLU A 84 -9.61 1.73 -11.53
N ARG A 85 -8.62 0.93 -11.94
CA ARG A 85 -8.61 -0.53 -11.65
C ARG A 85 -8.70 -0.85 -10.17
N LEU A 86 -7.95 -0.12 -9.33
CA LEU A 86 -7.97 -0.32 -7.88
C LEU A 86 -9.23 0.25 -7.24
N ALA A 87 -9.74 1.38 -7.75
CA ALA A 87 -10.98 1.98 -7.28
C ALA A 87 -12.18 1.05 -7.53
N GLU A 88 -12.25 0.42 -8.70
CA GLU A 88 -13.25 -0.63 -9.00
C GLU A 88 -13.15 -1.80 -8.02
N HIS A 89 -11.93 -2.29 -7.77
CA HIS A 89 -11.71 -3.36 -6.80
C HIS A 89 -12.14 -2.95 -5.38
N TYR A 90 -12.02 -1.68 -5.03
CA TYR A 90 -12.45 -1.15 -3.74
C TYR A 90 -13.92 -0.73 -3.67
N GLY A 91 -14.62 -0.67 -4.81
CA GLY A 91 -15.98 -0.14 -4.89
C GLY A 91 -16.05 1.37 -4.63
N ILE A 92 -14.98 2.11 -4.96
CA ILE A 92 -14.90 3.57 -4.78
C ILE A 92 -15.21 4.24 -6.14
N PRO A 93 -16.36 4.92 -6.28
CA PRO A 93 -16.71 5.58 -7.53
C PRO A 93 -15.92 6.87 -7.76
N GLY A 94 -15.91 7.39 -8.99
CA GLY A 94 -15.37 8.72 -9.31
C GLY A 94 -13.87 8.77 -9.63
N VAL A 95 -13.20 7.61 -9.74
CA VAL A 95 -11.81 7.51 -10.20
C VAL A 95 -11.78 6.87 -11.58
N THR A 96 -11.21 7.58 -12.56
CA THR A 96 -11.18 7.15 -13.97
C THR A 96 -9.77 7.30 -14.56
N GLY A 97 -9.33 6.35 -15.37
CA GLY A 97 -8.01 6.31 -15.97
C GLY A 97 -6.92 5.66 -15.11
N SER A 98 -5.75 5.46 -15.73
CA SER A 98 -4.62 4.71 -15.17
C SER A 98 -3.78 5.48 -14.16
N HIS A 99 -3.92 6.81 -14.10
CA HIS A 99 -3.14 7.65 -13.20
C HIS A 99 -3.67 7.60 -11.76
N PHE A 100 -2.75 7.38 -10.83
CA PHE A 100 -3.02 7.44 -9.40
C PHE A 100 -3.32 8.87 -8.95
N ARG A 101 -4.37 9.01 -8.14
CA ARG A 101 -4.71 10.27 -7.47
C ARG A 101 -4.99 10.01 -6.00
N ARG A 102 -4.73 11.02 -5.17
CA ARG A 102 -5.15 11.00 -3.77
C ARG A 102 -6.68 11.06 -3.72
N VAL A 103 -7.27 10.16 -2.95
CA VAL A 103 -8.71 10.06 -2.72
C VAL A 103 -8.94 10.00 -1.22
N ASP A 104 -9.83 10.85 -0.72
CA ASP A 104 -10.26 10.81 0.67
C ASP A 104 -11.25 9.65 0.85
N LEU A 105 -11.04 8.86 1.90
CA LEU A 105 -11.80 7.67 2.21
C LEU A 105 -13.03 8.03 3.07
N PRO A 106 -14.16 7.31 2.91
CA PRO A 106 -15.34 7.51 3.73
C PRO A 106 -15.02 7.34 5.23
N ALA A 107 -15.63 8.16 6.06
CA ALA A 107 -15.31 8.18 7.49
C ALA A 107 -15.65 6.86 8.21
N ASP A 108 -16.68 6.18 7.70
CA ASP A 108 -17.24 4.89 8.11
C ASP A 108 -16.58 3.68 7.44
N GLY A 109 -15.60 3.90 6.55
CA GLY A 109 -14.91 2.85 5.82
C GLY A 109 -13.82 2.14 6.63
N ASN A 110 -13.64 0.84 6.38
CA ASN A 110 -12.61 -0.01 7.01
C ASN A 110 -11.22 0.06 6.32
N ARG A 111 -10.98 1.04 5.43
CA ARG A 111 -9.75 1.12 4.61
C ARG A 111 -8.73 2.14 5.09
N ARG A 112 -8.80 2.55 6.35
CA ARG A 112 -7.90 3.56 6.92
C ARG A 112 -6.48 3.05 7.07
N GLY A 113 -5.53 3.91 6.73
CA GLY A 113 -4.10 3.65 6.81
C GLY A 113 -3.65 2.39 6.06
N ILE A 114 -2.40 2.02 6.31
CA ILE A 114 -1.70 0.94 5.62
C ILE A 114 -2.34 -0.44 5.84
N LEU A 115 -3.02 -0.66 6.96
CA LEU A 115 -3.68 -1.94 7.26
C LEU A 115 -4.96 -2.13 6.43
N GLY A 116 -5.49 -1.06 5.83
CA GLY A 116 -6.61 -1.09 4.89
C GLY A 116 -6.19 -1.41 3.45
N HIS A 117 -4.90 -1.40 3.13
CA HIS A 117 -4.39 -1.60 1.77
C HIS A 117 -4.52 -3.05 1.32
N GLY A 118 -4.89 -3.23 0.05
CA GLY A 118 -5.06 -4.55 -0.56
C GLY A 118 -3.78 -5.36 -0.60
N SER A 119 -2.63 -4.69 -0.78
CA SER A 119 -1.30 -5.31 -0.73
C SER A 119 -1.02 -5.96 0.62
N ILE A 120 -1.25 -5.24 1.72
CA ILE A 120 -1.02 -5.72 3.08
C ILE A 120 -2.04 -6.79 3.46
N LEU A 121 -3.31 -6.58 3.11
CA LEU A 121 -4.36 -7.57 3.35
C LEU A 121 -4.08 -8.89 2.62
N THR A 122 -3.58 -8.83 1.38
CA THR A 122 -3.21 -10.02 0.61
C THR A 122 -1.95 -10.68 1.18
N LEU A 123 -0.91 -9.89 1.45
CA LEU A 123 0.37 -10.37 2.02
C LEU A 123 0.18 -11.07 3.38
N THR A 124 -0.76 -10.59 4.18
CA THR A 124 -1.04 -11.11 5.53
C THR A 124 -2.19 -12.13 5.57
N SER A 125 -2.55 -12.71 4.44
CA SER A 125 -3.59 -13.73 4.32
C SER A 125 -3.05 -15.05 3.77
N HIS A 126 -3.82 -16.11 3.93
CA HIS A 126 -3.64 -17.33 3.13
C HIS A 126 -4.38 -17.16 1.79
N ALA A 127 -4.01 -17.94 0.79
CA ALA A 127 -4.61 -17.88 -0.55
C ALA A 127 -6.15 -17.86 -0.56
N ILE A 128 -6.78 -18.58 0.38
CA ILE A 128 -8.24 -18.75 0.43
C ILE A 128 -8.92 -18.15 1.68
N ARG A 129 -8.17 -17.53 2.60
CA ARG A 129 -8.74 -16.98 3.84
C ARG A 129 -7.87 -15.89 4.48
N THR A 130 -8.52 -14.92 5.10
CA THR A 130 -7.84 -13.92 5.95
C THR A 130 -7.18 -14.58 7.17
N SER A 131 -6.03 -14.06 7.60
CA SER A 131 -5.34 -14.57 8.80
C SER A 131 -4.99 -13.44 9.77
N PRO A 132 -5.76 -13.25 10.86
CA PRO A 132 -5.43 -12.28 11.91
C PRO A 132 -4.08 -12.56 12.56
N VAL A 133 -3.68 -13.84 12.66
CA VAL A 133 -2.39 -14.25 13.26
C VAL A 133 -1.22 -13.81 12.39
N LEU A 134 -1.28 -14.06 11.07
CA LEU A 134 -0.22 -13.59 10.16
C LEU A 134 -0.16 -12.06 10.12
N ARG A 135 -1.31 -11.39 10.16
CA ARG A 135 -1.36 -9.93 10.23
C ARG A 135 -0.76 -9.38 11.53
N GLY A 136 -1.06 -10.00 12.67
CA GLY A 136 -0.45 -9.63 13.96
C GLY A 136 1.06 -9.82 13.97
N LYS A 137 1.55 -10.95 13.44
CA LYS A 137 2.98 -11.19 13.26
C LYS A 137 3.63 -10.11 12.39
N TRP A 138 3.03 -9.81 11.22
CA TRP A 138 3.55 -8.79 10.32
C TRP A 138 3.59 -7.40 10.97
N ILE A 139 2.58 -7.02 11.76
CA ILE A 139 2.58 -5.77 12.53
C ILE A 139 3.75 -5.73 13.51
N LEU A 140 3.96 -6.81 14.27
CA LEU A 140 5.06 -6.89 15.23
C LEU A 140 6.42 -6.76 14.54
N GLU A 141 6.63 -7.50 13.46
CA GLU A 141 7.92 -7.55 12.75
C GLU A 141 8.25 -6.28 11.96
N ASN A 142 7.24 -5.59 11.43
CA ASN A 142 7.49 -4.47 10.50
C ASN A 142 7.17 -3.10 11.13
N LEU A 143 6.29 -3.00 12.13
CA LEU A 143 5.89 -1.71 12.70
C LEU A 143 6.40 -1.47 14.12
N LEU A 144 6.70 -2.53 14.89
CA LEU A 144 7.02 -2.44 16.31
C LEU A 144 8.43 -2.96 16.69
N ALA A 145 9.09 -3.69 15.79
CA ALA A 145 10.41 -4.28 16.01
C ALA A 145 11.56 -3.28 15.82
#